data_AF-A0A392NFH8-F1
#
_entry.id   AF-A0A392NFH8-F1
#
_cell.length_a   1.000
_cell.length_b   1.000
_cell.length_c   1.000
_cell.angle_alpha   90.00
_cell.angle_beta   90.00
_cell.angle_gamma   90.00
#
_symmetry.space_group_name_H-M   'P 1'
#
loop_
_entity.id
_entity.type
_entity.pdbx_description
1 polymer ?
#
loop_
_entity_poly.entity_id
_entity_poly.type
_entity_poly.pdbx_seq_one_letter_code
_entity_poly.pdbx_strand_id
1 'polypeptide(L)'
;MPRIISGSSVGSIMCSVVATRSWPELQSFFEDSLHLLQFFDQMGGIFTIVKRVTTFGAVHEIRQLQIMLRHLTSNLTFQEAYDMTGRILGITVCSPRKHEPPRCLNYLTSPHVVIWSAVTASCAFPGLFEAQELMAKDRSGEIVPYHPPFNLGPEEGSSQVRRWRDGSLEIDLPMMQLKELFNVNHFIVSQANPHIAPLLRLKEFVRAYGGNFAAKVCSMTLATMRGR
;
A
#
# COMPACT_ATOMS: atom_id res chain seq x y z
N MET A 1 -6.12 -21.87 -5.26
CA MET A 1 -5.54 -20.56 -4.91
C MET A 1 -4.06 -20.74 -4.57
N PRO A 2 -3.16 -19.81 -4.92
CA PRO A 2 -1.76 -19.88 -4.47
C PRO A 2 -1.67 -19.87 -2.94
N ARG A 3 -0.77 -20.68 -2.38
CA ARG A 3 -0.53 -20.76 -0.94
C ARG A 3 0.20 -19.54 -0.39
N ILE A 4 0.97 -18.85 -1.23
CA ILE A 4 1.79 -17.70 -0.87
C ILE A 4 1.30 -16.51 -1.67
N ILE A 5 1.00 -15.43 -0.97
CA ILE A 5 0.44 -14.22 -1.53
C ILE A 5 1.20 -13.04 -0.93
N SER A 6 1.76 -12.20 -1.77
CA SER A 6 2.51 -11.03 -1.33
C SER A 6 2.02 -9.79 -2.06
N GLY A 7 1.92 -8.68 -1.33
CA GLY A 7 1.46 -7.42 -1.89
C GLY A 7 2.20 -6.21 -1.31
N SER A 8 2.29 -5.17 -2.12
CA SER A 8 2.79 -3.84 -1.77
C SER A 8 1.72 -2.81 -2.11
N SER A 9 1.63 -1.71 -1.35
CA SER A 9 0.65 -0.64 -1.55
C SER A 9 -0.79 -1.18 -1.68
N VAL A 10 -1.56 -0.77 -2.69
CA VAL A 10 -2.92 -1.31 -2.96
C VAL A 10 -2.95 -2.84 -3.08
N GLY A 11 -1.89 -3.45 -3.60
CA GLY A 11 -1.76 -4.91 -3.66
C GLY A 11 -1.77 -5.55 -2.27
N SER A 12 -1.21 -4.89 -1.26
CA SER A 12 -1.24 -5.38 0.13
C SER A 12 -2.66 -5.39 0.72
N ILE A 13 -3.53 -4.46 0.33
CA ILE A 13 -4.95 -4.45 0.72
C ILE A 13 -5.64 -5.70 0.16
N MET A 14 -5.53 -5.95 -1.15
CA MET A 14 -6.16 -7.11 -1.77
C MET A 14 -5.60 -8.43 -1.24
N CYS A 15 -4.29 -8.51 -1.06
CA CYS A 15 -3.65 -9.70 -0.49
C CYS A 15 -4.11 -9.96 0.94
N SER A 16 -4.29 -8.89 1.76
CA SER A 16 -4.78 -9.03 3.13
C SER A 16 -6.19 -9.61 3.17
N VAL A 17 -7.11 -9.09 2.36
CA VAL A 17 -8.48 -9.60 2.24
C VAL A 17 -8.49 -11.09 1.89
N VAL A 18 -7.65 -11.48 0.92
CA VAL A 18 -7.54 -12.88 0.49
C VAL A 18 -6.95 -13.75 1.59
N ALA A 19 -5.95 -13.28 2.32
CA ALA A 19 -5.30 -14.07 3.37
C ALA A 19 -6.10 -14.14 4.67
N THR A 20 -7.06 -13.24 4.91
CA THR A 20 -7.85 -13.18 6.15
C THR A 20 -9.26 -13.74 5.99
N ARG A 21 -9.60 -14.40 4.89
CA ARG A 21 -10.94 -14.96 4.63
C ARG A 21 -10.87 -16.40 4.17
N SER A 22 -11.85 -17.19 4.61
CA SER A 22 -12.11 -18.52 4.07
C SER A 22 -12.53 -18.44 2.59
N TRP A 23 -12.48 -19.57 1.88
CA TRP A 23 -12.87 -19.59 0.47
C TRP A 23 -14.33 -19.15 0.21
N PRO A 24 -15.33 -19.61 0.98
CA PRO A 24 -16.72 -19.16 0.79
C PRO A 24 -16.91 -17.66 1.04
N GLU A 25 -16.29 -17.12 2.10
CA GLU A 25 -16.34 -15.68 2.40
C GLU A 25 -15.69 -14.85 1.31
N LEU A 26 -14.59 -15.34 0.73
CA LEU A 26 -13.90 -14.67 -0.36
C LEU A 26 -14.76 -14.64 -1.63
N GLN A 27 -15.51 -15.70 -1.91
CA GLN A 27 -16.42 -15.75 -3.04
C GLN A 27 -17.55 -14.73 -2.89
N SER A 28 -18.25 -14.72 -1.75
CA SER A 28 -19.27 -13.70 -1.45
C SER A 28 -18.69 -12.29 -1.54
N PHE A 29 -17.49 -12.08 -1.00
CA PHE A 29 -16.84 -10.79 -1.05
C PHE A 29 -16.58 -10.29 -2.48
N PHE A 30 -16.17 -11.18 -3.40
CA PHE A 30 -15.95 -10.80 -4.80
C PHE A 30 -17.26 -10.60 -5.56
N GLU A 31 -18.31 -11.35 -5.23
CA GLU A 31 -19.65 -11.16 -5.78
C GLU A 31 -20.24 -9.79 -5.33
N ASP A 32 -19.99 -9.39 -4.08
CA ASP A 32 -20.44 -8.11 -3.49
C ASP A 32 -19.46 -6.93 -3.69
N SER A 33 -18.35 -7.13 -4.41
CA SER A 33 -17.19 -6.21 -4.47
C SER A 33 -17.44 -4.86 -5.15
N LEU A 34 -18.66 -4.59 -5.61
CA LEU A 34 -19.06 -3.28 -6.16
C LEU A 34 -18.76 -2.13 -5.17
N HIS A 35 -18.92 -2.35 -3.87
CA HIS A 35 -18.63 -1.33 -2.85
C HIS A 35 -17.13 -1.05 -2.66
N LEU A 36 -16.26 -2.04 -2.83
CA LEU A 36 -14.81 -1.85 -2.74
C LEU A 36 -14.25 -1.19 -3.98
N LEU A 37 -14.73 -1.59 -5.16
CA LEU A 37 -14.39 -0.90 -6.41
C LEU A 37 -14.85 0.56 -6.36
N GLN A 38 -16.03 0.84 -5.81
CA GLN A 38 -16.49 2.22 -5.56
C GLN A 38 -15.60 2.97 -4.55
N PHE A 39 -15.10 2.32 -3.50
CA PHE A 39 -14.17 2.95 -2.56
C PHE A 39 -12.82 3.26 -3.23
N PHE A 40 -12.26 2.34 -4.02
CA PHE A 40 -11.04 2.58 -4.78
C PHE A 40 -11.23 3.66 -5.86
N ASP A 41 -12.41 3.73 -6.47
CA ASP A 41 -12.78 4.76 -7.44
C ASP A 41 -13.05 6.13 -6.76
N GLN A 42 -13.62 6.13 -5.55
CA GLN A 42 -13.78 7.32 -4.69
C GLN A 42 -12.46 7.82 -4.09
N MET A 43 -11.52 6.92 -3.83
CA MET A 43 -10.09 7.16 -3.58
C MET A 43 -9.37 7.51 -4.90
N GLY A 44 -10.09 8.18 -5.80
CA GLY A 44 -9.74 8.55 -7.17
C GLY A 44 -8.26 8.78 -7.37
N GLY A 45 -7.74 8.13 -8.41
CA GLY A 45 -6.30 8.00 -8.68
C GLY A 45 -5.48 9.22 -8.31
N ILE A 46 -4.36 8.98 -7.63
CA ILE A 46 -3.24 9.85 -7.22
C ILE A 46 -3.52 11.37 -7.25
N PHE A 47 -3.88 11.97 -8.39
CA PHE A 47 -4.22 13.39 -8.54
C PHE A 47 -5.42 13.87 -7.69
N THR A 48 -6.48 13.07 -7.52
CA THR A 48 -7.62 13.47 -6.68
C THR A 48 -7.27 13.39 -5.20
N ILE A 49 -6.48 12.38 -4.82
CA ILE A 49 -5.89 12.26 -3.48
C ILE A 49 -4.94 13.43 -3.23
N VAL A 50 -4.03 13.79 -4.14
CA VAL A 50 -3.15 14.98 -3.99
C VAL A 50 -3.98 16.24 -3.77
N LYS A 51 -5.02 16.46 -4.57
CA LYS A 51 -5.91 17.64 -4.45
C LYS A 51 -6.72 17.64 -3.14
N ARG A 52 -7.19 16.48 -2.68
CA ARG A 52 -7.91 16.34 -1.39
C ARG A 52 -6.98 16.46 -0.20
N VAL A 53 -5.79 15.87 -0.25
CA VAL A 53 -4.75 15.99 0.78
C VAL A 53 -4.35 17.44 1.00
N THR A 54 -4.24 18.24 -0.06
CA THR A 54 -3.99 19.69 0.06
C THR A 54 -5.17 20.49 0.61
N THR A 55 -6.40 19.96 0.57
CA THR A 55 -7.62 20.71 0.91
C THR A 55 -8.26 20.27 2.24
N PHE A 56 -8.16 18.99 2.63
CA PHE A 56 -8.85 18.37 3.77
C PHE A 56 -7.91 17.67 4.77
N GLY A 57 -6.60 17.63 4.52
CA GLY A 57 -5.58 17.12 5.44
C GLY A 57 -5.37 15.60 5.37
N ALA A 58 -4.16 15.18 5.01
CA ALA A 58 -3.72 13.77 4.89
C ALA A 58 -4.03 12.89 6.12
N VAL A 59 -4.08 13.50 7.31
CA VAL A 59 -4.26 12.80 8.59
C VAL A 59 -5.68 12.26 8.75
N HIS A 60 -6.69 12.89 8.14
CA HIS A 60 -8.06 12.38 8.24
C HIS A 60 -8.27 11.12 7.38
N GLU A 61 -7.70 11.09 6.18
CA GLU A 61 -7.82 9.96 5.26
C GLU A 61 -7.10 8.70 5.77
N ILE A 62 -5.92 8.85 6.39
CA ILE A 62 -5.19 7.69 6.93
C ILE A 62 -5.94 7.01 8.08
N ARG A 63 -6.64 7.78 8.92
CA ARG A 63 -7.47 7.23 10.00
C ARG A 63 -8.67 6.46 9.46
N GLN A 64 -9.33 6.99 8.41
CA GLN A 64 -10.42 6.28 7.74
C GLN A 64 -9.92 4.97 7.12
N LEU A 65 -8.76 5.00 6.46
CA LEU A 65 -8.12 3.79 5.93
C LEU A 65 -7.84 2.76 7.04
N GLN A 66 -7.30 3.19 8.18
CA GLN A 66 -7.09 2.30 9.32
C GLN A 66 -8.39 1.67 9.85
N ILE A 67 -9.45 2.46 10.02
CA ILE A 67 -10.75 1.95 10.48
C ILE A 67 -11.28 0.90 9.50
N MET A 68 -11.28 1.22 8.20
CA MET A 68 -11.72 0.30 7.16
C MET A 68 -10.89 -0.99 7.16
N LEU A 69 -9.56 -0.90 7.23
CA LEU A 69 -8.68 -2.06 7.24
C LEU A 69 -8.85 -2.92 8.49
N ARG A 70 -9.13 -2.30 9.65
CA ARG A 70 -9.48 -3.04 10.87
C ARG A 70 -10.74 -3.87 10.69
N HIS A 71 -11.77 -3.31 10.06
CA HIS A 71 -13.00 -4.05 9.72
C HIS A 71 -12.74 -5.14 8.66
N LEU A 72 -11.94 -4.84 7.63
CA LEU A 72 -11.66 -5.81 6.57
C LEU A 72 -10.81 -7.01 7.03
N THR A 73 -9.90 -6.80 7.97
CA THR A 73 -8.95 -7.83 8.44
C THR A 73 -9.29 -8.39 9.81
N SER A 74 -10.39 -7.95 10.43
CA SER A 74 -10.85 -8.38 11.76
C SER A 74 -9.78 -8.29 12.86
N ASN A 75 -8.88 -7.30 12.77
CA ASN A 75 -7.70 -7.17 13.65
C ASN A 75 -6.85 -8.45 13.75
N LEU A 76 -6.78 -9.25 12.68
CA LEU A 76 -5.94 -10.44 12.66
C LEU A 76 -4.45 -10.08 12.55
N THR A 77 -3.64 -10.89 13.21
CA THR A 77 -2.19 -10.92 13.04
C THR A 77 -1.78 -11.85 11.89
N PHE A 78 -0.52 -11.75 11.45
CA PHE A 78 -0.01 -12.65 10.42
C PHE A 78 -0.09 -14.12 10.83
N GLN A 79 0.18 -14.43 12.10
CA GLN A 79 0.08 -15.79 12.62
C GLN A 79 -1.37 -16.27 12.63
N GLU A 80 -2.31 -15.48 13.18
CA GLU A 80 -3.72 -15.86 13.25
C GLU A 80 -4.34 -16.06 11.85
N ALA A 81 -4.00 -15.21 10.88
CA ALA A 81 -4.48 -15.35 9.52
C ALA A 81 -3.92 -16.61 8.83
N TYR A 82 -2.65 -16.96 9.11
CA TYR A 82 -2.04 -18.19 8.63
C TYR A 82 -2.69 -19.42 9.26
N ASP A 83 -2.93 -19.42 10.57
CA ASP A 83 -3.55 -20.54 11.28
C ASP A 83 -5.00 -20.78 10.82
N MET A 84 -5.73 -19.71 10.51
CA MET A 84 -7.11 -19.78 10.02
C MET A 84 -7.22 -20.27 8.57
N THR A 85 -6.33 -19.83 7.69
CA THR A 85 -6.49 -20.04 6.23
C THR A 85 -5.45 -20.96 5.59
N GLY A 86 -4.33 -21.21 6.26
CA GLY A 86 -3.14 -21.88 5.72
C GLY A 86 -2.39 -21.07 4.66
N ARG A 87 -2.78 -19.80 4.41
CA ARG A 87 -2.20 -18.93 3.38
C ARG A 87 -1.13 -18.05 3.98
N ILE A 88 0.01 -18.01 3.30
CA ILE A 88 1.17 -17.20 3.68
C ILE A 88 0.99 -15.81 3.09
N LEU A 89 0.78 -14.82 3.96
CA LEU A 89 0.70 -13.40 3.59
C LEU A 89 2.07 -12.72 3.75
N GLY A 90 2.54 -12.07 2.69
CA GLY A 90 3.71 -11.19 2.69
C GLY A 90 3.32 -9.73 2.43
N ILE A 91 3.75 -8.82 3.29
CA ILE A 91 3.57 -7.37 3.10
C ILE A 91 4.91 -6.68 3.21
N THR A 92 5.26 -5.84 2.24
CA THR A 92 6.50 -5.06 2.26
C THR A 92 6.30 -3.68 2.87
N VAL A 93 7.25 -3.28 3.71
CA VAL A 93 7.32 -1.94 4.27
C VAL A 93 8.75 -1.41 4.18
N CYS A 94 8.89 -0.10 3.95
CA CYS A 94 10.18 0.59 3.95
C CYS A 94 10.29 1.53 5.14
N SER A 95 11.51 1.72 5.62
CA SER A 95 11.80 2.76 6.61
C SER A 95 11.89 4.11 5.91
N PRO A 96 11.53 5.23 6.57
CA PRO A 96 11.86 6.57 6.07
C PRO A 96 13.37 6.86 6.10
N ARG A 97 14.16 6.06 6.82
CA ARG A 97 15.62 6.22 6.91
C ARG A 97 16.28 5.64 5.65
N LYS A 98 17.08 6.46 4.94
CA LYS A 98 17.70 6.12 3.65
C LYS A 98 18.59 4.87 3.62
N HIS A 99 19.06 4.39 4.77
CA HIS A 99 20.01 3.28 4.86
C HIS A 99 19.39 1.99 5.42
N GLU A 100 18.11 1.98 5.75
CA GLU A 100 17.44 0.78 6.25
C GLU A 100 16.73 0.05 5.11
N PRO A 101 17.06 -1.23 4.85
CA PRO A 101 16.48 -1.97 3.75
C PRO A 101 14.98 -2.27 3.98
N PRO A 102 14.22 -2.50 2.89
CA PRO A 102 12.83 -2.95 2.97
C PRO A 102 12.70 -4.25 3.75
N ARG A 103 11.59 -4.36 4.48
CA ARG A 103 11.24 -5.57 5.23
C ARG A 103 9.98 -6.22 4.66
N CYS A 104 10.05 -7.52 4.41
CA CYS A 104 8.86 -8.35 4.18
C CYS A 104 8.34 -8.89 5.52
N LEU A 105 7.19 -8.38 5.93
CA LEU A 105 6.44 -8.84 7.09
C LEU A 105 5.60 -10.06 6.70
N ASN A 106 5.67 -11.11 7.49
CA ASN A 106 4.90 -12.34 7.34
C ASN A 106 4.81 -13.10 8.67
N TYR A 107 4.17 -14.27 8.69
CA TYR A 107 4.00 -15.06 9.91
C TYR A 107 5.32 -15.58 10.51
N LEU A 108 6.39 -15.75 9.72
CA LEU A 108 7.71 -16.16 10.22
C LEU A 108 8.49 -14.97 10.79
N THR A 109 8.48 -13.83 10.10
CA THR A 109 9.32 -12.67 10.45
C THR A 109 8.66 -11.73 11.45
N SER A 110 7.32 -11.71 11.50
CA SER A 110 6.52 -10.77 12.30
C SER A 110 5.16 -11.37 12.65
N PRO A 111 5.11 -12.53 13.35
CA PRO A 111 3.87 -13.29 13.61
C PRO A 111 2.79 -12.47 14.31
N HIS A 112 3.19 -11.65 15.28
CA HIS A 112 2.28 -10.91 16.15
C HIS A 112 1.85 -9.56 15.59
N VAL A 113 2.40 -9.11 14.45
CA VAL A 113 2.02 -7.82 13.85
C VAL A 113 0.60 -7.92 13.30
N VAL A 114 -0.21 -6.92 13.59
CA VAL A 114 -1.61 -6.85 13.13
C VAL A 114 -1.63 -6.38 11.68
N ILE A 115 -2.33 -7.13 10.81
CA ILE A 115 -2.26 -6.99 9.35
C ILE A 115 -2.69 -5.60 8.91
N TRP A 116 -3.76 -5.02 9.49
CA TRP A 116 -4.20 -3.68 9.12
C TRP A 116 -3.09 -2.63 9.29
N SER A 117 -2.23 -2.75 10.31
CA SER A 117 -1.14 -1.78 10.54
C SER A 117 -0.04 -1.91 9.50
N ALA A 118 0.30 -3.16 9.13
CA ALA A 118 1.26 -3.45 8.06
C ALA A 118 0.75 -2.96 6.69
N VAL A 119 -0.53 -3.19 6.37
CA VAL A 119 -1.16 -2.70 5.14
C VAL A 119 -1.19 -1.16 5.13
N THR A 120 -1.56 -0.53 6.24
CA THR A 120 -1.59 0.94 6.34
C THR A 120 -0.20 1.54 6.11
N ALA A 121 0.84 0.95 6.72
CA ALA A 121 2.23 1.36 6.51
C ALA A 121 2.70 1.14 5.06
N SER A 122 2.33 0.01 4.47
CA SER A 122 2.61 -0.33 3.06
C SER A 122 1.90 0.63 2.08
N CYS A 123 0.75 1.19 2.45
CA CYS A 123 0.04 2.21 1.65
C CYS A 123 0.47 3.65 1.93
N ALA A 124 1.35 3.88 2.91
CA ALA A 124 1.76 5.23 3.31
C ALA A 124 2.76 5.84 2.33
N PHE A 125 2.26 6.32 1.20
CA PHE A 125 3.07 6.86 0.11
C PHE A 125 3.77 8.18 0.51
N PRO A 126 5.08 8.33 0.25
CA PRO A 126 5.82 9.55 0.59
C PRO A 126 5.18 10.81 -0.01
N GLY A 127 4.86 11.80 0.83
CA GLY A 127 4.25 13.07 0.41
C GLY A 127 2.72 13.06 0.30
N LEU A 128 2.09 11.88 0.36
CA LEU A 128 0.63 11.74 0.42
C LEU A 128 0.15 11.39 1.82
N PHE A 129 0.81 10.43 2.47
CA PHE A 129 0.47 9.96 3.80
C PHE A 129 1.69 9.99 4.72
N GLU A 130 1.46 10.24 6.01
CA GLU A 130 2.51 10.18 7.02
C GLU A 130 2.99 8.74 7.25
N ALA A 131 4.27 8.57 7.58
CA ALA A 131 4.80 7.26 7.94
C ALA A 131 4.06 6.70 9.18
N GLN A 132 3.69 5.43 9.11
CA GLN A 132 2.83 4.76 10.09
C GLN A 132 3.63 3.86 11.02
N GLU A 133 3.17 3.72 12.26
CA GLU A 133 3.72 2.74 13.20
C GLU A 133 3.09 1.36 12.96
N LEU A 134 3.91 0.31 13.12
CA LEU A 134 3.40 -1.06 13.11
C LEU A 134 2.83 -1.40 14.49
N MET A 135 1.72 -2.11 14.51
CA MET A 135 1.07 -2.56 15.74
C MET A 135 1.18 -4.08 15.83
N ALA A 136 1.26 -4.60 17.05
CA ALA A 136 1.26 -6.04 17.33
C ALA A 136 0.31 -6.39 18.47
N LYS A 137 -0.14 -7.64 18.53
CA LYS A 137 -0.83 -8.16 19.72
C LYS A 137 0.20 -8.62 20.74
N ASP A 138 0.02 -8.20 21.98
CA ASP A 138 0.77 -8.73 23.10
C ASP A 138 0.23 -10.11 23.55
N ARG A 139 0.78 -10.65 24.63
CA ARG A 139 0.35 -11.94 25.19
C ARG A 139 -1.08 -11.91 25.77
N SER A 140 -1.57 -10.73 26.12
CA SER A 140 -2.93 -10.53 26.60
C SER A 140 -3.95 -10.36 25.45
N GLY A 141 -3.46 -10.24 24.21
CA GLY A 141 -4.28 -10.00 23.02
C GLY A 141 -4.52 -8.52 22.72
N GLU A 142 -3.96 -7.62 23.53
CA GLU A 142 -4.09 -6.18 23.38
C GLU A 142 -3.19 -5.66 22.26
N ILE A 143 -3.68 -4.66 21.51
CA ILE A 143 -2.95 -4.08 20.38
C ILE A 143 -2.00 -2.99 20.89
N VAL A 144 -0.70 -3.28 20.83
CA VAL A 144 0.38 -2.40 21.27
C VAL A 144 1.33 -2.05 20.13
N PRO A 145 2.12 -0.96 20.24
CA PRO A 145 3.22 -0.68 19.32
C PRO A 145 4.16 -1.87 19.12
N TYR A 146 4.51 -2.16 17.87
CA TYR A 146 5.45 -3.23 17.55
C TYR A 146 6.89 -2.79 17.77
N HIS A 147 7.53 -3.40 18.76
CA HIS A 147 8.96 -3.26 19.01
C HIS A 147 9.69 -4.51 18.49
N PRO A 148 10.56 -4.40 17.46
CA PRO A 148 11.29 -5.55 16.97
C PRO A 148 12.25 -6.09 18.05
N PRO A 149 12.41 -7.42 18.17
CA PRO A 149 13.17 -8.04 19.26
C PRO A 149 14.69 -7.76 19.22
N PHE A 150 15.23 -7.32 18.08
CA PHE A 150 16.63 -6.94 17.93
C PHE A 150 16.79 -5.42 17.88
N ASN A 151 16.80 -4.79 19.06
CA ASN A 151 17.43 -3.49 19.21
C ASN A 151 18.95 -3.69 19.24
N LEU A 152 19.60 -3.54 18.09
CA LEU A 152 21.04 -3.32 18.02
C LEU A 152 21.31 -1.89 18.50
N GLY A 153 21.75 -1.76 19.75
CA GLY A 153 22.31 -0.54 20.33
C GLY A 153 21.35 0.28 21.20
N PRO A 154 21.78 0.72 22.39
CA PRO A 154 21.11 1.76 23.14
C PRO A 154 21.43 3.10 22.46
N GLU A 155 20.53 3.61 21.64
CA GLU A 155 20.53 5.05 21.35
C GLU A 155 19.87 5.71 22.57
N GLU A 156 20.71 6.00 23.57
CA GLU A 156 20.38 6.81 24.73
C GLU A 156 19.59 8.06 24.29
N GLY A 157 18.32 8.16 24.71
CA GLY A 157 17.57 9.40 24.65
C GLY A 157 16.48 9.52 23.59
N SER A 158 16.13 8.48 22.83
CA SER A 158 14.95 8.56 21.95
C SER A 158 14.07 7.31 22.02
N SER A 159 12.99 7.40 22.81
CA SER A 159 11.78 6.58 22.67
C SER A 159 11.06 6.90 21.35
N GLN A 160 11.79 6.97 20.24
CA GLN A 160 11.22 7.27 18.93
C GLN A 160 10.59 6.01 18.36
N VAL A 161 9.27 5.96 18.49
CA VAL A 161 8.34 5.14 17.70
C VAL A 161 8.87 4.93 16.28
N ARG A 162 9.13 3.68 15.90
CA ARG A 162 9.62 3.34 14.56
C ARG A 162 8.48 3.40 13.57
N ARG A 163 8.60 4.30 12.59
CA ARG A 163 7.60 4.51 11.53
C ARG A 163 8.04 3.90 10.20
N TRP A 164 7.06 3.53 9.39
CA TRP A 164 7.20 2.79 8.13
C TRP A 164 6.37 3.46 7.03
N ARG A 165 6.79 3.28 5.78
CA ARG A 165 6.17 3.87 4.59
C ARG A 165 6.11 2.88 3.43
N ASP A 166 5.38 3.28 2.39
CA ASP A 166 5.30 2.53 1.14
C ASP A 166 6.68 2.36 0.51
N GLY A 167 7.01 1.11 0.18
CA GLY A 167 8.28 0.71 -0.42
C GLY A 167 8.22 0.45 -1.92
N SER A 168 7.05 0.54 -2.55
CA SER A 168 6.85 0.24 -3.97
C SER A 168 7.75 1.05 -4.90
N LEU A 169 8.13 2.28 -4.52
CA LEU A 169 9.07 3.10 -5.29
C LEU A 169 10.52 2.58 -5.25
N GLU A 170 10.90 1.85 -4.20
CA GLU A 170 12.26 1.36 -3.98
C GLU A 170 12.41 -0.10 -4.40
N ILE A 171 11.45 -0.97 -4.03
CA ILE A 171 11.38 -2.39 -4.43
C ILE A 171 9.91 -2.80 -4.55
N ASP A 172 9.45 -3.11 -5.76
CA ASP A 172 8.04 -3.45 -6.04
C ASP A 172 7.54 -4.69 -5.29
N LEU A 173 8.32 -5.79 -5.27
CA LEU A 173 8.00 -7.04 -4.59
C LEU A 173 9.27 -7.71 -4.03
N PRO A 174 9.22 -8.32 -2.82
CA PRO A 174 10.39 -8.85 -2.12
C PRO A 174 10.71 -10.27 -2.62
N MET A 175 10.92 -10.43 -3.92
CA MET A 175 11.05 -11.76 -4.55
C MET A 175 12.15 -12.60 -3.89
N MET A 176 13.33 -12.02 -3.63
CA MET A 176 14.44 -12.73 -3.00
C MET A 176 14.10 -13.24 -1.59
N GLN A 177 13.51 -12.39 -0.74
CA GLN A 177 13.08 -12.78 0.61
C GLN A 177 12.01 -13.88 0.58
N LEU A 178 11.09 -13.84 -0.39
CA LEU A 178 10.09 -14.90 -0.57
C LEU A 178 10.71 -16.22 -1.04
N LYS A 179 11.73 -16.17 -1.91
CA LYS A 179 12.49 -17.37 -2.32
C LYS A 179 13.19 -18.00 -1.13
N GLU A 180 13.86 -17.18 -0.31
CA GLU A 180 14.65 -17.64 0.84
C GLU A 180 13.77 -18.21 1.95
N LEU A 181 12.69 -17.51 2.32
CA LEU A 181 11.84 -17.91 3.45
C LEU A 181 10.91 -19.08 3.12
N PHE A 182 10.44 -19.17 1.87
CA PHE A 182 9.38 -20.12 1.50
C PHE A 182 9.75 -21.05 0.33
N ASN A 183 11.01 -21.08 -0.09
CA ASN A 183 11.52 -21.93 -1.17
C ASN A 183 10.68 -21.85 -2.46
N VAL A 184 10.34 -20.62 -2.86
CA VAL A 184 9.48 -20.35 -4.02
C VAL A 184 10.30 -20.24 -5.30
N ASN A 185 9.94 -21.01 -6.34
CA ASN A 185 10.63 -20.95 -7.63
C ASN A 185 9.83 -20.24 -8.73
N HIS A 186 8.51 -20.07 -8.55
CA HIS A 186 7.62 -19.49 -9.56
C HIS A 186 6.83 -18.32 -8.97
N PHE A 187 6.77 -17.23 -9.73
CA PHE A 187 6.05 -16.00 -9.34
C PHE A 187 5.01 -15.67 -10.40
N ILE A 188 3.78 -15.45 -9.94
CA ILE A 188 2.73 -14.83 -10.75
C ILE A 188 2.58 -13.42 -10.20
N VAL A 189 2.90 -12.43 -11.02
CA VAL A 189 2.92 -11.02 -10.62
C VAL A 189 1.80 -10.28 -11.34
N SER A 190 1.00 -9.53 -10.57
CA SER A 190 0.07 -8.55 -11.10
C SER A 190 0.55 -7.16 -10.71
N GLN A 191 1.15 -6.46 -11.67
CA GLN A 191 1.59 -5.07 -11.51
C GLN A 191 0.60 -4.17 -12.24
N ALA A 192 -0.11 -3.34 -11.48
CA ALA A 192 -0.81 -2.20 -12.05
C ALA A 192 0.16 -1.03 -12.07
N ASN A 193 0.91 -0.83 -13.17
CA ASN A 193 1.95 0.21 -13.29
C ASN A 193 1.41 1.61 -12.94
N PRO A 194 1.68 2.15 -11.74
CA PRO A 194 1.12 3.42 -11.30
C PRO A 194 1.81 4.61 -11.98
N HIS A 195 2.96 4.41 -12.62
CA HIS A 195 3.68 5.44 -13.39
C HIS A 195 3.07 5.69 -14.79
N ILE A 196 2.28 4.74 -15.31
CA ILE A 196 1.61 4.89 -16.61
C ILE A 196 0.21 5.49 -16.44
N ALA A 197 -0.42 5.36 -15.27
CA ALA A 197 -1.76 5.91 -15.01
C ALA A 197 -1.84 7.46 -15.14
N PRO A 198 -0.88 8.27 -14.65
CA PRO A 198 -0.84 9.71 -14.90
C PRO A 198 -0.65 10.02 -16.39
N LEU A 199 0.20 9.26 -17.09
CA LEU A 199 0.52 9.48 -18.50
C LEU A 199 -0.64 9.10 -19.43
N LEU A 200 -1.35 8.01 -19.14
CA LEU A 200 -2.54 7.58 -19.86
C LEU A 200 -3.71 8.55 -19.64
N ARG A 201 -3.96 8.99 -18.40
CA ARG A 201 -4.99 10.02 -18.14
C ARG A 201 -4.62 11.40 -18.67
N LEU A 202 -3.33 11.77 -18.70
CA LEU A 202 -2.88 12.99 -19.36
C LEU A 202 -3.12 12.92 -20.87
N LYS A 203 -2.91 11.76 -21.49
CA LYS A 203 -3.21 11.53 -22.91
C LYS A 203 -4.70 11.61 -23.20
N GLU A 204 -5.56 11.10 -22.31
CA GLU A 204 -7.02 11.22 -22.39
C GLU A 204 -7.52 12.64 -22.13
N PHE A 205 -6.91 13.37 -21.17
CA PHE A 205 -7.21 14.77 -20.89
C PHE A 205 -6.80 15.68 -22.07
N VAL A 206 -5.63 15.45 -22.65
CA VAL A 206 -5.19 16.10 -23.89
C VAL A 206 -6.09 15.70 -25.07
N ARG A 207 -6.61 14.48 -25.12
CA ARG A 207 -7.56 14.08 -26.17
C ARG A 207 -8.96 14.68 -25.98
N ALA A 208 -9.39 14.91 -24.73
CA ALA A 208 -10.69 15.47 -24.37
C ALA A 208 -10.73 17.01 -24.41
N TYR A 209 -9.62 17.69 -24.07
CA TYR A 209 -9.52 19.16 -24.02
C TYR A 209 -8.57 19.76 -25.08
N GLY A 210 -7.79 18.95 -25.79
CA GLY A 210 -6.73 19.40 -26.71
C GLY A 210 -7.19 19.93 -28.05
N GLY A 211 -8.49 20.00 -28.33
CA GLY A 211 -9.00 20.73 -29.50
C GLY A 211 -8.70 22.23 -29.43
N ASN A 212 -8.85 22.85 -28.25
CA ASN A 212 -8.70 24.30 -28.10
C ASN A 212 -7.33 24.74 -27.58
N PHE A 213 -6.60 23.89 -26.82
CA PHE A 213 -5.26 24.26 -26.34
C PHE A 213 -4.19 24.15 -27.44
N ALA A 214 -4.26 23.12 -28.28
CA ALA A 214 -3.38 23.00 -29.44
C ALA A 214 -3.61 24.13 -30.44
N ALA A 215 -4.86 24.54 -30.69
CA ALA A 215 -5.19 25.68 -31.54
C ALA A 215 -4.65 27.01 -31.00
N LYS A 216 -4.66 27.20 -29.68
CA LYS A 216 -4.19 28.43 -29.02
C LYS A 216 -2.66 28.51 -28.92
N VAL A 217 -1.98 27.38 -28.79
CA VAL A 217 -0.50 27.32 -28.87
C VAL A 217 -0.03 27.49 -30.31
N CYS A 218 -0.74 26.90 -31.29
CA CYS A 218 -0.41 27.03 -32.71
C CYS A 218 -0.67 28.45 -33.26
N SER A 219 -1.70 29.15 -32.75
CA SER A 219 -1.94 30.55 -33.15
C SER A 219 -0.92 31.52 -32.55
N MET A 220 -0.42 31.27 -31.33
CA MET A 220 0.64 32.09 -30.75
C MET A 220 1.98 31.91 -31.45
N THR A 221 2.35 30.69 -31.86
CA THR A 221 3.61 30.45 -32.60
C THR A 221 3.56 30.98 -34.04
N LEU A 222 2.40 30.96 -34.71
CA LEU A 222 2.22 31.55 -36.05
C LEU A 222 2.21 33.10 -36.03
N ALA A 223 1.78 33.72 -34.93
CA ALA A 223 1.82 35.18 -34.78
C ALA A 223 3.26 35.72 -34.59
N THR A 224 4.17 34.92 -34.01
CA THR A 224 5.57 35.33 -33.80
C THR A 224 6.43 35.19 -35.07
N MET A 225 6.00 34.42 -36.08
CA MET A 225 6.75 34.23 -37.34
C MET A 225 6.37 35.19 -38.47
N ARG A 226 5.38 36.07 -38.29
CA ARG A 226 4.95 37.08 -39.30
C ARG A 226 5.39 38.52 -38.99
N GLY A 227 6.23 38.70 -37.98
CA GLY A 227 6.74 40.00 -37.52
C GLY A 227 8.24 40.20 -37.71
N ARG A 228 8.84 39.59 -38.74
CA ARG A 228 10.16 39.95 -39.27
C ARG A 228 10.10 40.04 -40.78
#